data_AF-A0A9D6X5H3-F1
#
_entry.id   AF-A0A9D6X5H3-F1
#
_cell.length_a   1.000
_cell.length_b   1.000
_cell.length_c   1.000
_cell.angle_alpha   90.00
_cell.angle_beta   90.00
_cell.angle_gamma   90.00
#
_symmetry.space_group_name_H-M   'P 1'
#
loop_
_entity.id
_entity.type
_entity.pdbx_description
1 polymer ?
#
loop_
_entity_poly.entity_id
_entity_poly.type
_entity_poly.pdbx_seq_one_letter_code
_entity_poly.pdbx_strand_id
1 'polypeptide(L)'
;MTRILRAVFSAIVVIVAGLSVVGDDSRAQTVSNSTYAAVPPFVGGTTSLPNVLFMLDNSGSMDDRACKDPTPCGVLADGTPATTNDFTPTTKYSGYFDSLGCYDYITLNGNNRFEKQSTTTKATLNATCGTAYWDGNLLNWISFRRFDAAKLAMIGGDCVVARAA
;
A
#
# COMPACT_ATOMS: atom_id res chain seq x y z
N MET A 1 -27.70 -64.10 -25.28
CA MET A 1 -26.64 -63.73 -24.32
C MET A 1 -25.77 -62.54 -24.76
N THR A 2 -25.59 -62.27 -26.06
CA THR A 2 -24.66 -61.25 -26.59
C THR A 2 -25.13 -59.79 -26.52
N ARG A 3 -26.44 -59.52 -26.41
CA ARG A 3 -26.98 -58.15 -26.31
C ARG A 3 -26.90 -57.56 -24.90
N ILE A 4 -27.10 -58.37 -23.87
CA ILE A 4 -27.01 -57.95 -22.45
C ILE A 4 -25.55 -57.67 -22.08
N LEU A 5 -24.61 -58.51 -22.57
CA LEU A 5 -23.18 -58.31 -22.33
C LEU A 5 -22.65 -56.98 -22.91
N ARG A 6 -23.13 -56.57 -24.10
CA ARG A 6 -22.78 -55.29 -24.72
C ARG A 6 -23.35 -54.08 -23.98
N ALA A 7 -24.57 -54.21 -23.45
CA ALA A 7 -25.21 -53.16 -22.66
C ALA A 7 -24.51 -52.95 -21.30
N VAL A 8 -24.12 -54.03 -20.63
CA VAL A 8 -23.38 -53.96 -19.35
C VAL A 8 -21.98 -53.39 -19.55
N PHE A 9 -21.28 -53.76 -20.63
CA PHE A 9 -19.95 -53.22 -20.93
C PHE A 9 -19.99 -51.71 -21.29
N SER A 10 -21.01 -51.27 -22.04
CA SER A 10 -21.22 -49.83 -22.30
C SER A 10 -21.61 -49.06 -21.03
N ALA A 11 -22.43 -49.63 -20.16
CA ALA A 11 -22.80 -49.00 -18.89
C ALA A 11 -21.59 -48.85 -17.96
N ILE A 12 -20.71 -49.85 -17.88
CA ILE A 12 -19.48 -49.78 -17.08
C ILE A 12 -18.49 -48.75 -17.66
N VAL A 13 -18.34 -48.66 -18.99
CA VAL A 13 -17.48 -47.66 -19.63
C VAL A 13 -18.01 -46.23 -19.41
N VAL A 14 -19.33 -46.03 -19.40
CA VAL A 14 -19.95 -44.72 -19.11
C VAL A 14 -19.79 -44.35 -17.63
N ILE A 15 -19.89 -45.31 -16.70
CA ILE A 15 -19.67 -45.06 -15.26
C ILE A 15 -18.20 -44.74 -14.96
N VAL A 16 -17.25 -45.42 -15.62
CA VAL A 16 -15.81 -45.16 -15.46
C VAL A 16 -15.40 -43.83 -16.12
N ALA A 17 -16.02 -43.44 -17.24
CA ALA A 17 -15.80 -42.14 -17.88
C ALA A 17 -16.50 -40.97 -17.15
N GLY A 18 -17.57 -41.24 -16.39
CA GLY A 18 -18.25 -40.24 -15.55
C GLY A 18 -17.57 -39.97 -14.21
N LEU A 19 -16.70 -40.89 -13.74
CA LEU A 19 -15.99 -40.76 -12.47
C LEU A 19 -14.63 -40.03 -12.60
N SER A 20 -14.29 -39.53 -13.79
CA SER A 20 -13.09 -38.72 -14.04
C SER A 20 -13.39 -37.24 -14.30
N VAL A 21 -14.55 -36.74 -13.88
CA VAL A 21 -14.79 -35.30 -13.75
C VAL A 21 -13.95 -34.80 -12.56
N VAL A 22 -12.68 -34.53 -12.88
CA VAL A 22 -11.81 -33.47 -12.37
C VAL A 22 -12.38 -32.80 -11.12
N GLY A 23 -11.83 -33.18 -9.96
CA GLY A 23 -11.75 -32.23 -8.87
C GLY A 23 -11.00 -31.02 -9.39
N ASP A 24 -11.61 -29.84 -9.30
CA ASP A 24 -10.88 -28.60 -9.35
C ASP A 24 -9.95 -28.61 -8.14
N ASP A 25 -8.73 -29.10 -8.33
CA ASP A 25 -7.63 -28.72 -7.47
C ASP A 25 -7.60 -27.20 -7.53
N SER A 26 -8.05 -26.57 -6.46
CA SER A 26 -7.76 -25.17 -6.17
C SER A 26 -6.25 -25.08 -5.97
N ARG A 27 -5.50 -25.15 -7.08
CA ARG A 27 -4.09 -24.87 -7.10
C ARG A 27 -4.03 -23.41 -6.66
N ALA A 28 -3.55 -23.18 -5.44
CA ALA A 28 -3.08 -21.87 -5.05
C ALA A 28 -2.21 -21.39 -6.20
N GLN A 29 -2.66 -20.36 -6.92
CA GLN A 29 -1.88 -19.78 -7.98
C GLN A 29 -0.61 -19.29 -7.27
N THR A 30 0.53 -19.92 -7.56
CA THR A 30 1.81 -19.45 -7.05
C THR A 30 2.03 -18.10 -7.68
N VAL A 31 1.62 -17.03 -6.99
CA VAL A 31 1.82 -15.67 -7.45
C VAL A 31 3.31 -15.40 -7.34
N SER A 32 4.01 -15.63 -8.44
CA SER A 32 5.40 -15.26 -8.61
C SER A 32 5.51 -13.74 -8.70
N ASN A 33 6.59 -13.18 -8.14
CA ASN A 33 6.92 -11.76 -8.23
C ASN A 33 6.96 -11.24 -9.68
N SER A 34 7.12 -12.12 -10.67
CA SER A 34 7.01 -11.79 -12.10
C SER A 34 5.64 -11.27 -12.52
N THR A 35 4.57 -11.58 -11.77
CA THR A 35 3.20 -11.10 -12.03
C THR A 35 3.01 -9.64 -11.59
N TYR A 36 3.89 -9.14 -10.71
CA TYR A 36 3.93 -7.75 -10.25
C TYR A 36 5.11 -6.96 -10.84
N ALA A 37 5.93 -7.59 -11.67
CA ALA A 37 7.08 -6.96 -12.29
C ALA A 37 6.64 -6.18 -13.54
N ALA A 38 6.28 -4.91 -13.37
CA ALA A 38 6.17 -3.98 -14.50
C ALA A 38 7.57 -3.48 -14.88
N VAL A 39 8.06 -3.86 -16.06
CA VAL A 39 9.26 -3.24 -16.64
C VAL A 39 8.80 -2.05 -17.48
N PRO A 40 9.28 -0.82 -17.19
CA PRO A 40 8.90 0.35 -17.98
C PRO A 40 9.24 0.15 -19.47
N PRO A 41 8.38 0.56 -20.41
CA PRO A 41 8.59 0.33 -21.85
C PRO A 41 9.85 1.01 -22.42
N PHE A 42 10.50 1.89 -21.66
CA PHE A 42 11.76 2.56 -22.02
C PHE A 42 13.01 1.73 -21.72
N VAL A 43 12.91 0.67 -20.91
CA VAL A 43 14.04 -0.23 -20.60
C VAL A 43 14.01 -1.39 -21.61
N GLY A 44 14.32 -1.07 -22.87
CA GLY A 44 14.32 -2.05 -23.96
C GLY A 44 15.44 -3.07 -23.80
N GLY A 45 15.08 -4.34 -23.54
CA GLY A 45 15.72 -5.60 -23.98
C GLY A 45 17.20 -5.90 -23.72
N THR A 46 18.04 -4.91 -23.41
CA THR A 46 19.48 -5.04 -23.18
C THR A 46 19.87 -4.06 -22.08
N THR A 47 19.46 -4.34 -20.85
CA THR A 47 19.83 -3.54 -19.69
C THR A 47 21.31 -3.77 -19.40
N SER A 48 22.18 -2.84 -19.81
CA SER A 48 23.47 -2.66 -19.13
C SER A 48 23.16 -2.52 -17.64
N LEU A 49 23.76 -3.33 -16.76
CA LEU A 49 23.48 -3.22 -15.33
C LEU A 49 23.79 -1.78 -14.88
N PRO A 50 22.79 -0.99 -14.46
CA PRO A 50 23.06 0.36 -14.01
C PRO A 50 23.77 0.29 -12.66
N ASN A 51 25.02 0.76 -12.58
CA ASN A 51 25.71 1.00 -11.32
C ASN A 51 25.31 2.38 -10.80
N VAL A 52 24.17 2.46 -10.11
CA VAL A 52 23.69 3.69 -9.46
C VAL A 52 24.07 3.69 -8.00
N LEU A 53 24.78 4.75 -7.57
CA LEU A 53 25.08 5.03 -6.17
C LEU A 53 24.33 6.28 -5.75
N PHE A 54 23.44 6.13 -4.78
CA PHE A 54 22.74 7.25 -4.14
C PHE A 54 23.58 7.74 -2.97
N MET A 55 23.97 9.01 -3.00
CA MET A 55 24.62 9.69 -1.88
C MET A 55 23.59 10.64 -1.27
N LEU A 56 23.26 10.42 0.01
CA LEU A 56 22.31 11.25 0.74
C LEU A 56 23.06 12.10 1.77
N ASP A 57 22.65 13.35 1.91
CA ASP A 57 23.15 14.21 2.97
C ASP A 57 22.69 13.72 4.35
N ASN A 58 23.60 13.73 5.33
CA ASN A 58 23.36 13.34 6.72
C ASN A 58 23.67 14.51 7.68
N SER A 59 23.52 15.75 7.21
CA SER A 59 23.66 16.92 8.07
C SER A 59 22.50 17.02 9.06
N GLY A 60 22.69 17.71 10.18
CA GLY A 60 21.61 17.95 11.15
C GLY A 60 20.40 18.69 10.54
N SER A 61 20.61 19.45 9.45
CA SER A 61 19.52 20.13 8.74
C SER A 61 18.55 19.17 8.03
N MET A 62 18.95 17.91 7.82
CA MET A 62 18.10 16.86 7.25
C MET A 62 17.24 16.14 8.30
N ASP A 63 17.58 16.28 9.59
CA ASP A 63 16.79 15.76 10.71
C ASP A 63 15.64 16.70 11.11
N ASP A 64 15.70 17.96 10.66
CA ASP A 64 14.62 18.90 10.85
C ASP A 64 13.32 18.40 10.19
N ARG A 65 12.20 18.72 10.83
CA ARG A 65 10.86 18.55 10.28
C ARG A 65 10.79 19.18 8.89
N ALA A 66 10.11 18.53 7.94
CA ALA A 66 9.90 19.07 6.60
C ALA A 66 9.25 20.47 6.64
N CYS A 67 8.30 20.68 7.55
CA CYS A 67 7.61 21.95 7.83
C CYS A 67 8.30 22.84 8.90
N LYS A 68 9.63 22.86 8.96
CA LYS A 68 10.39 23.69 9.92
C LYS A 68 10.50 25.15 9.47
N ASP A 69 10.75 25.33 8.18
CA ASP A 69 10.92 26.63 7.53
C ASP A 69 9.65 26.96 6.72
N PRO A 70 9.44 28.21 6.28
CA PRO A 70 8.32 28.61 5.41
C PRO A 70 8.40 28.02 3.98
N THR A 71 8.98 26.82 3.88
CA THR A 71 9.13 26.03 2.68
C THR A 71 7.87 25.17 2.47
N PRO A 72 7.40 25.05 1.22
CA PRO A 72 6.31 24.16 0.81
C PRO A 72 6.42 22.73 1.37
N CYS A 73 5.71 22.43 2.46
CA CYS A 73 5.72 21.09 3.08
C CYS A 73 4.31 20.46 3.17
N GLY A 74 3.29 21.20 2.74
CA GLY A 74 1.91 20.78 2.65
C GLY A 74 1.18 21.57 1.57
N VAL A 75 -0.05 21.17 1.27
CA VAL A 75 -0.91 21.81 0.26
C VAL A 75 -2.15 22.35 0.95
N LEU A 76 -2.43 23.64 0.76
CA LEU A 76 -3.63 24.30 1.23
C LEU A 76 -4.87 23.81 0.46
N ALA A 77 -6.06 24.15 0.96
CA ALA A 77 -7.32 23.75 0.31
C ALA A 77 -7.49 24.29 -1.12
N ASP A 78 -6.80 25.40 -1.45
CA ASP A 78 -6.78 26.01 -2.78
C ASP A 78 -5.70 25.42 -3.71
N GLY A 79 -4.93 24.44 -3.23
CA GLY A 79 -3.86 23.80 -3.99
C GLY A 79 -2.52 24.53 -3.94
N THR A 80 -2.44 25.69 -3.28
CA THR A 80 -1.17 26.40 -3.10
C THR A 80 -0.32 25.75 -2.00
N PRO A 81 1.01 25.90 -2.03
CA PRO A 81 1.84 25.31 -0.99
C PRO A 81 1.72 26.06 0.34
N ALA A 82 1.64 25.32 1.44
CA ALA A 82 1.67 25.87 2.78
C ALA A 82 3.06 26.40 3.13
N THR A 83 3.14 27.65 3.56
CA THR A 83 4.37 28.35 3.96
C THR A 83 4.39 28.67 5.47
N THR A 84 3.44 28.14 6.24
CA THR A 84 3.35 28.37 7.68
C THR A 84 4.00 27.22 8.44
N ASN A 85 4.72 27.56 9.51
CA ASN A 85 5.33 26.57 10.38
C ASN A 85 4.33 25.90 11.31
N ASP A 86 3.19 26.54 11.56
CA ASP A 86 2.13 26.05 12.45
C ASP A 86 1.27 24.98 11.78
N PHE A 87 0.77 24.05 12.60
CA PHE A 87 -0.20 23.07 12.15
C PHE A 87 -1.53 23.75 11.83
N THR A 88 -1.97 23.61 10.58
CA THR A 88 -3.25 24.09 10.09
C THR A 88 -4.10 22.88 9.68
N PRO A 89 -5.25 22.64 10.32
CA PRO A 89 -6.03 21.41 10.14
C PRO A 89 -6.66 21.28 8.74
N THR A 90 -6.72 22.36 7.95
CA THR A 90 -7.19 22.34 6.55
C THR A 90 -6.07 22.09 5.54
N THR A 91 -4.81 22.09 5.97
CA THR A 91 -3.64 21.84 5.12
C THR A 91 -3.33 20.36 5.08
N LYS A 92 -3.12 19.81 3.88
CA LYS A 92 -2.66 18.43 3.73
C LYS A 92 -1.13 18.38 3.83
N TYR A 93 -0.60 17.76 4.89
CA TYR A 93 0.84 17.59 5.06
C TYR A 93 1.34 16.31 4.42
N SER A 94 2.51 16.40 3.79
CA SER A 94 3.23 15.24 3.24
C SER A 94 3.75 14.36 4.36
N GLY A 95 3.67 13.04 4.17
CA GLY A 95 4.22 12.06 5.10
C GLY A 95 3.73 10.65 4.79
N TYR A 96 4.09 9.71 5.67
CA TYR A 96 3.75 8.29 5.51
C TYR A 96 2.34 7.94 6.00
N PHE A 97 1.75 8.75 6.89
CA PHE A 97 0.43 8.51 7.42
C PHE A 97 -0.65 8.98 6.43
N ASP A 98 -1.79 8.30 6.44
CA ASP A 98 -2.97 8.74 5.71
C ASP A 98 -3.53 10.01 6.36
N SER A 99 -3.55 11.14 5.64
CA SER A 99 -4.02 12.43 6.18
C SER A 99 -5.48 12.40 6.66
N LEU A 100 -6.28 11.46 6.15
CA LEU A 100 -7.66 11.26 6.61
C LEU A 100 -7.79 10.09 7.60
N GLY A 101 -6.72 9.34 7.84
CA GLY A 101 -6.74 8.21 8.76
C GLY A 101 -6.65 8.64 10.22
N CYS A 102 -7.27 7.84 11.07
CA CYS A 102 -7.14 7.94 12.52
C CYS A 102 -6.33 6.74 13.03
N TYR A 103 -5.40 6.98 13.96
CA TYR A 103 -4.41 6.00 14.38
C TYR A 103 -4.47 5.72 15.88
N ASP A 104 -4.17 4.49 16.26
CA ASP A 104 -4.12 4.06 17.65
C ASP A 104 -2.99 3.05 17.88
N TYR A 105 -2.58 2.89 19.13
CA TYR A 105 -1.72 1.81 19.55
C TYR A 105 -2.58 0.60 19.96
N ILE A 106 -2.64 -0.40 19.09
CA ILE A 106 -3.39 -1.61 19.35
C ILE A 106 -2.54 -2.56 20.19
N THR A 107 -3.17 -3.21 21.17
CA THR A 107 -2.57 -4.26 22.05
C THR A 107 -3.40 -5.55 22.06
N LEU A 108 -4.48 -5.60 21.27
CA LEU A 108 -5.38 -6.74 21.18
C LEU A 108 -4.63 -7.98 20.68
N ASN A 109 -4.88 -9.13 21.32
CA ASN A 109 -4.30 -10.42 20.93
C ASN A 109 -2.76 -10.45 20.88
N GLY A 110 -2.09 -9.61 21.69
CA GLY A 110 -0.62 -9.52 21.71
C GLY A 110 -0.02 -8.81 20.49
N ASN A 111 -0.87 -8.22 19.64
CA ASN A 111 -0.42 -7.40 18.52
C ASN A 111 -0.14 -5.99 19.04
N ASN A 112 1.13 -5.70 19.35
CA ASN A 112 1.59 -4.45 19.95
C ASN A 112 2.13 -3.50 18.87
N ARG A 113 1.24 -2.85 18.12
CA ARG A 113 1.62 -1.99 17.00
C ARG A 113 0.79 -0.73 16.91
N PHE A 114 1.41 0.32 16.38
CA PHE A 114 0.72 1.55 16.01
C PHE A 114 0.19 1.41 14.59
N GLU A 115 -1.13 1.46 14.42
CA GLU A 115 -1.75 1.28 13.11
C GLU A 115 -2.96 2.18 12.88
N LYS A 116 -3.36 2.30 11.60
CA LYS A 116 -4.59 3.00 11.22
C LYS A 116 -5.77 2.18 11.72
N GLN A 117 -6.71 2.84 12.40
CA GLN A 117 -7.97 2.21 12.74
C GLN A 117 -8.78 1.98 11.47
N SER A 118 -9.14 0.72 11.18
CA SER A 118 -9.76 0.32 9.91
C SER A 118 -11.12 1.00 9.68
N THR A 119 -11.88 1.24 10.74
CA THR A 119 -13.24 1.80 10.67
C THR A 119 -13.31 3.32 10.75
N THR A 120 -12.21 4.00 11.13
CA THR A 120 -12.22 5.44 11.42
C THR A 120 -11.39 6.19 10.38
N THR A 121 -12.08 6.76 9.39
CA THR A 121 -11.51 7.70 8.42
C THR A 121 -12.31 8.99 8.45
N LYS A 122 -11.61 10.12 8.48
CA LYS A 122 -12.20 11.46 8.45
C LYS A 122 -12.81 11.76 7.08
N ALA A 123 -13.98 12.41 7.08
CA ALA A 123 -14.60 12.91 5.85
C ALA A 123 -13.84 14.11 5.25
N THR A 124 -13.21 14.92 6.11
CA THR A 124 -12.47 16.12 5.73
C THR A 124 -11.19 16.24 6.58
N LEU A 125 -10.19 16.98 6.09
CA LEU A 125 -8.91 17.15 6.83
C LEU A 125 -9.11 17.79 8.21
N ASN A 126 -10.06 18.72 8.34
CA ASN A 126 -10.36 19.43 9.58
C ASN A 126 -11.31 18.68 10.53
N ALA A 127 -11.86 17.53 10.13
CA ALA A 127 -12.65 16.71 11.04
C ALA A 127 -11.76 16.17 12.17
N THR A 128 -12.34 15.90 13.33
CA THR A 128 -11.62 15.27 14.44
C THR A 128 -11.69 13.76 14.35
N CYS A 129 -10.61 13.09 14.74
CA CYS A 129 -10.56 11.64 14.94
C CYS A 129 -11.20 11.20 16.27
N GLY A 130 -11.89 12.10 16.99
CA GLY A 130 -12.40 11.83 18.33
C GLY A 130 -11.31 12.02 19.40
N THR A 131 -11.56 11.56 20.63
CA THR A 131 -10.65 11.78 21.77
C THR A 131 -9.67 10.63 22.01
N ALA A 132 -9.88 9.49 21.36
CA ALA A 132 -9.10 8.26 21.59
C ALA A 132 -8.03 8.01 20.51
N TYR A 133 -8.06 8.76 19.41
CA TYR A 133 -7.25 8.45 18.22
C TYR A 133 -6.39 9.65 17.80
N TRP A 134 -5.23 9.34 17.24
CA TRP A 134 -4.31 10.31 16.67
C TRP A 134 -4.69 10.64 15.22
N ASP A 135 -4.67 11.93 14.89
CA ASP A 135 -4.92 12.40 13.53
C ASP A 135 -3.71 12.14 12.63
N GLY A 136 -3.88 11.36 11.55
CA GLY A 136 -2.81 11.07 10.61
C GLY A 136 -2.18 12.30 9.96
N ASN A 137 -2.94 13.36 9.71
CA ASN A 137 -2.40 14.61 9.16
C ASN A 137 -1.52 15.35 10.17
N LEU A 138 -1.89 15.30 11.46
CA LEU A 138 -1.06 15.83 12.54
C LEU A 138 0.24 15.00 12.68
N LEU A 139 0.14 13.67 12.60
CA LEU A 139 1.29 12.78 12.65
C LEU A 139 2.28 13.09 11.53
N ASN A 140 1.80 13.26 10.29
CA ASN A 140 2.63 13.70 9.17
C ASN A 140 3.35 15.02 9.50
N TRP A 141 2.64 16.01 10.02
CA TRP A 141 3.25 17.29 10.37
C TRP A 141 4.34 17.12 11.45
N ILE A 142 4.09 16.41 12.55
CA ILE A 142 5.09 16.32 13.64
C ILE A 142 6.27 15.40 13.33
N SER A 143 6.07 14.32 12.57
CA SER A 143 7.07 13.25 12.46
C SER A 143 7.85 13.26 11.14
N PHE A 144 7.35 13.93 10.10
CA PHE A 144 7.96 13.87 8.78
C PHE A 144 9.19 14.79 8.69
N ARG A 145 10.36 14.19 8.46
CA ARG A 145 11.64 14.89 8.34
C ARG A 145 12.02 15.08 6.88
N ARG A 146 12.97 15.99 6.61
CA ARG A 146 13.49 16.18 5.24
C ARG A 146 14.15 14.92 4.69
N PHE A 147 14.84 14.16 5.54
CA PHE A 147 15.40 12.88 5.15
C PHE A 147 14.33 11.83 4.80
N ASP A 148 13.16 11.90 5.44
CA ASP A 148 12.04 11.01 5.12
C ASP A 148 11.40 11.34 3.77
N ALA A 149 11.42 12.60 3.34
CA ALA A 149 11.02 12.96 1.98
C ALA A 149 11.93 12.34 0.92
N ALA A 150 13.25 12.30 1.16
CA ALA A 150 14.19 11.63 0.27
C ALA A 150 13.92 10.11 0.21
N LYS A 151 13.68 9.46 1.35
CA LYS A 151 13.27 8.05 1.40
C LYS A 151 11.97 7.82 0.64
N LEU A 152 10.95 8.67 0.85
CA LEU A 152 9.64 8.56 0.19
C LEU A 152 9.79 8.66 -1.34
N ALA A 153 10.64 9.56 -1.84
CA ALA A 153 10.93 9.67 -3.27
C ALA A 153 11.61 8.41 -3.84
N MET A 154 12.44 7.73 -3.04
CA MET A 154 13.17 6.52 -3.47
C MET A 154 12.33 5.25 -3.42
N ILE A 155 11.45 5.10 -2.42
CA ILE A 155 10.53 3.95 -2.35
C ILE A 155 9.42 4.03 -3.41
N GLY A 156 9.24 5.21 -4.02
CA GLY A 156 8.18 5.48 -4.98
C GLY A 156 6.85 5.83 -4.31
N GLY A 157 5.85 6.15 -5.13
CA GLY A 157 4.48 6.33 -4.64
C GLY A 157 3.79 4.98 -4.42
N ASP A 158 2.78 4.96 -3.54
CA ASP A 158 1.89 3.81 -3.39
C ASP A 158 1.34 3.40 -4.76
N CYS A 159 1.50 2.12 -5.12
CA CYS A 159 0.72 1.56 -6.22
C CYS A 159 -0.75 1.76 -5.90
N VAL A 160 -1.50 2.47 -6.77
CA VAL A 160 -2.93 2.78 -6.61
C VAL A 160 -3.78 1.56 -6.21
N VAL A 161 -3.33 0.36 -6.57
CA VAL A 161 -3.99 -0.92 -6.25
C VAL A 161 -3.89 -1.31 -4.76
N ALA A 162 -2.85 -0.90 -4.03
CA ALA A 162 -2.63 -1.29 -2.64
C ALA A 162 -3.47 -0.50 -1.62
N ARG A 163 -4.00 0.68 -1.99
CA ARG A 163 -4.83 1.51 -1.09
C ARG A 163 -6.31 1.10 -1.05
N ALA A 164 -6.72 0.21 -1.94
CA ALA A 164 -8.11 -0.28 -2.03
C ALA A 164 -8.34 -1.59 -1.25
N ALA A 165 -7.34 -2.08 -0.51
CA ALA A 165 -7.41 -3.28 0.32
C ALA A 165 -7.47 -2.93 1.82
#